data_AF-A0A2X3CNY3-F1
#
_entry.id   AF-A0A2X3CNY3-F1
#
_cell.length_a   1.000
_cell.length_b   1.000
_cell.length_c   1.000
_cell.angle_alpha   90.00
_cell.angle_beta   90.00
_cell.angle_gamma   90.00
#
_symmetry.space_group_name_H-M   'P 1'
#
loop_
_entity.id
_entity.type
_entity.pdbx_description
1 polymer ?
#
loop_
_entity_poly.entity_id
_entity_poly.type
_entity_poly.pdbx_seq_one_letter_code
_entity_poly.pdbx_strand_id
1 'polypeptide(L)' 'MTALALFNLLKPDYALAEQVPFTDPDIRPEYIHYPSPDGHGEVRAYLVTPDKNSRQSARCGGGA' A
#
# COMPACT_ATOMS: atom_id res chain seq x y z
N MET A 1 -28.87 -6.47 16.77
CA MET A 1 -27.71 -6.44 15.85
C MET A 1 -26.64 -7.36 16.40
N THR A 2 -26.06 -8.25 15.58
CA THR A 2 -25.03 -9.22 16.02
C THR A 2 -23.66 -8.83 15.47
N ALA A 3 -22.57 -9.24 16.13
CA ALA A 3 -21.21 -8.92 15.70
C ALA A 3 -20.89 -9.44 14.27
N LEU A 4 -21.45 -10.60 13.89
CA LEU A 4 -21.32 -11.14 12.53
C LEU A 4 -22.04 -10.28 11.47
N ALA A 5 -23.21 -9.73 11.80
CA ALA A 5 -23.92 -8.86 10.88
C ALA A 5 -23.15 -7.55 10.63
N LEU A 6 -22.55 -6.97 11.67
CA LEU A 6 -21.71 -5.77 11.55
C LEU A 6 -20.41 -6.06 10.79
N PHE A 7 -19.77 -7.20 11.04
CA PHE A 7 -18.58 -7.63 10.31
C PHE A 7 -18.82 -7.77 8.81
N ASN A 8 -19.93 -8.38 8.39
CA ASN A 8 -20.27 -8.52 6.98
C ASN A 8 -20.56 -7.18 6.29
N LEU A 9 -21.04 -6.17 7.03
CA LEU A 9 -21.26 -4.80 6.52
C LEU A 9 -19.95 -4.01 6.32
N LEU A 10 -18.95 -4.28 7.17
CA LEU A 10 -17.69 -3.52 7.19
C LEU A 10 -16.53 -4.25 6.48
N LYS A 11 -16.69 -5.53 6.16
CA LYS A 11 -15.66 -6.31 5.47
C LYS A 11 -15.54 -5.83 4.01
N PRO A 12 -14.35 -5.42 3.56
CA PRO A 12 -14.13 -5.12 2.15
C PRO A 12 -14.29 -6.37 1.30
N ASP A 13 -15.02 -6.26 0.19
CA ASP A 13 -15.10 -7.33 -0.79
C ASP A 13 -13.87 -7.27 -1.72
N TYR A 14 -12.79 -7.90 -1.28
CA TYR A 14 -11.57 -7.98 -2.05
C TYR A 14 -11.71 -8.82 -3.33
N ALA A 15 -12.81 -9.57 -3.53
CA ALA A 15 -13.05 -10.27 -4.79
C ALA A 15 -13.46 -9.31 -5.91
N LEU A 16 -13.96 -8.11 -5.57
CA LEU A 16 -14.26 -7.02 -6.49
C LEU A 16 -13.15 -5.95 -6.54
N ALA A 17 -12.07 -6.12 -5.77
CA ALA A 17 -10.99 -5.14 -5.77
C ALA A 17 -10.24 -5.18 -7.10
N GLU A 18 -10.13 -4.03 -7.75
CA GLU A 18 -9.33 -3.86 -8.96
C GLU A 18 -7.85 -4.08 -8.63
N GLN A 19 -7.20 -4.98 -9.35
CA GLN A 19 -5.75 -5.12 -9.28
C GLN A 19 -5.13 -3.90 -9.96
N VAL A 20 -4.34 -3.14 -9.21
CA VAL A 20 -3.67 -1.95 -9.73
C VAL A 20 -2.72 -2.37 -10.86
N PRO A 21 -2.92 -1.86 -12.09
CA PRO A 21 -2.04 -2.19 -13.20
C PRO A 21 -0.65 -1.59 -12.94
N PHE A 22 0.39 -2.33 -13.34
CA PHE A 22 1.79 -1.89 -13.16
C PHE A 22 2.16 -0.62 -13.93
N THR A 23 1.33 -0.19 -14.89
CA THR A 23 1.55 0.98 -15.75
C THR A 23 0.65 2.16 -15.38
N ASP A 24 0.14 2.21 -14.15
CA ASP A 24 -0.67 3.33 -13.68
C ASP A 24 0.16 4.64 -13.68
N PRO A 25 -0.28 5.71 -14.35
CA PRO A 25 0.44 6.99 -14.38
C PRO A 25 0.49 7.70 -13.01
N ASP A 26 -0.35 7.32 -12.05
CA ASP A 26 -0.32 7.87 -10.70
C ASP A 26 0.75 7.22 -9.81
N ILE A 27 1.48 6.23 -10.34
CA ILE A 27 2.45 5.41 -9.61
C ILE A 27 3.82 5.50 -10.25
N ARG A 28 4.84 5.81 -9.44
CA ARG A 28 6.25 5.87 -9.85
C ARG A 28 7.05 4.73 -9.23
N PRO A 29 7.37 3.70 -10.03
CA PRO A 29 8.24 2.62 -9.60
C PRO A 29 9.72 2.95 -9.85
N GLU A 30 10.55 2.77 -8.83
CA GLU A 30 11.99 2.97 -8.90
C GLU A 30 12.71 1.78 -8.24
N TYR A 31 13.81 1.33 -8.85
CA TYR A 31 14.69 0.33 -8.25
C TYR A 31 15.77 1.04 -7.45
N ILE A 32 15.81 0.81 -6.15
CA ILE A 32 16.85 1.34 -5.26
C ILE A 32 17.70 0.21 -4.71
N HIS A 33 18.95 0.54 -4.41
CA HIS A 33 19.84 -0.32 -3.65
C HIS A 33 20.00 0.28 -2.26
N TYR A 34 19.87 -0.54 -1.23
CA TYR A 34 20.14 -0.11 0.14
C TYR A 34 21.15 -1.03 0.82
N PRO A 35 22.08 -0.47 1.61
CA PRO A 35 23.01 -1.26 2.39
C PRO A 35 22.26 -1.95 3.53
N SER A 36 22.34 -3.28 3.55
CA SER A 36 21.84 -4.15 4.61
C SER A 36 23.04 -4.82 5.30
N PRO A 37 23.65 -4.15 6.30
CA PRO A 37 24.90 -4.58 6.91
C PRO A 37 24.82 -5.93 7.63
N ASP A 38 23.64 -6.31 8.14
CA ASP A 38 23.40 -7.62 8.79
C ASP A 38 22.76 -8.65 7.84
N GLY A 39 22.80 -8.40 6.53
CA GLY A 39 22.14 -9.19 5.50
C GLY A 39 23.05 -9.52 4.31
N HIS A 40 22.52 -9.38 3.09
CA HIS A 40 23.24 -9.72 1.85
C HIS A 40 24.11 -8.58 1.27
N GLY A 41 24.53 -7.62 2.09
CA GLY A 41 25.26 -6.44 1.62
C GLY A 41 24.31 -5.47 0.92
N GLU A 42 24.38 -5.35 -0.41
CA GLU A 42 23.52 -4.45 -1.19
C GLU A 42 22.24 -5.15 -1.66
N VAL A 43 21.10 -4.75 -1.09
CA VAL A 43 19.79 -5.33 -1.41
C VAL A 43 19.07 -4.47 -2.44
N ARG A 44 18.56 -5.12 -3.49
CA ARG A 44 17.68 -4.49 -4.48
C ARG A 44 16.25 -4.41 -3.95
N ALA A 45 15.69 -3.21 -3.89
CA ALA A 45 14.31 -2.96 -3.54
C ALA A 45 13.55 -2.31 -4.70
N TYR A 46 12.29 -2.72 -4.87
CA TYR A 46 11.35 -2.06 -5.76
C TYR A 46 10.51 -1.08 -4.95
N LEU A 47 10.88 0.20 -5.01
CA LEU A 47 10.21 1.26 -4.29
C LEU A 47 9.14 1.87 -5.19
N VAL A 48 7.91 1.87 -4.71
CA VAL A 48 6.77 2.44 -5.43
C VAL A 48 6.26 3.65 -4.65
N THR A 49 6.23 4.81 -5.29
CA THR A 49 5.74 6.06 -4.69
C THR A 49 4.59 6.65 -5.50
N PRO A 50 3.61 7.30 -4.86
CA PRO A 50 2.55 8.02 -5.57
C PRO A 50 3.13 9.28 -6.22
N ASP A 51 2.79 9.53 -7.49
CA ASP A 51 3.32 10.70 -8.24
C ASP A 51 2.64 12.02 -7.81
N LYS A 52 1.39 11.95 -7.39
CA LYS A 52 0.63 13.10 -6.85
C LYS A 52 0.78 13.16 -5.33
N ASN A 53 1.75 13.96 -4.86
CA ASN A 53 1.87 14.47 -3.48
C ASN A 53 1.22 13.59 -2.39
N SER A 54 2.03 12.72 -1.80
CA SER A 54 1.81 11.83 -0.65
C SER A 54 1.20 12.48 0.62
N ARG A 55 0.01 13.09 0.52
CA ARG A 55 -0.75 13.64 1.67
C ARG A 55 -1.81 12.68 2.22
N GLN A 56 -1.82 11.41 1.80
CA GLN A 56 -2.76 10.42 2.33
C GLN A 56 -2.13 9.47 3.37
N SER A 57 -0.82 9.50 3.61
CA SER A 57 -0.20 8.68 4.67
C SER A 57 -0.28 9.31 6.07
N ALA A 58 -0.66 10.59 6.18
CA ALA A 58 -0.89 11.29 7.46
C ALA A 58 -2.35 11.26 7.94
N ARG A 59 -3.28 10.62 7.19
CA ARG A 59 -4.69 10.44 7.61
C ARG A 59 -5.03 9.02 8.04
N CYS A 60 -4.05 8.12 8.11
CA CYS A 60 -4.19 6.85 8.80
C CYS A 60 -3.93 7.07 10.30
N GLY A 61 -4.87 7.74 10.97
CA GLY A 61 -4.80 8.02 12.39
C GLY A 61 -5.80 9.09 12.81
N GLY A 62 -7.05 8.69 13.06
CA GLY A 62 -8.03 9.52 13.76
C GLY A 62 -9.30 9.80 12.95
N GLY A 63 -10.34 9.02 13.20
CA GLY A 63 -11.68 9.27 12.67
C GLY A 63 -12.70 8.28 13.20
N ALA A 64 -13.22 8.60 14.39
CA ALA A 64 -14.35 8.00 15.13
C ALA A 64 -14.12 6.67 15.85
#